data_AF-A0A1I6S612-F1
#
_entry.id   AF-A0A1I6S612-F1
#
_cell.length_a   1.000
_cell.length_b   1.000
_cell.length_c   1.000
_cell.angle_alpha   90.00
_cell.angle_beta   90.00
_cell.angle_gamma   90.00
#
_symmetry.space_group_name_H-M   'P 1'
#
loop_
_entity.id
_entity.type
_entity.pdbx_description
1 polymer ?
#
loop_
_entity_poly.entity_id
_entity_poly.type
_entity_poly.pdbx_seq_one_letter_code
_entity_poly.pdbx_strand_id
1 'polypeptide(L)'
;MTALSKKMLALLLAMIMLIPLQSTSAADSKYEFDRIEVVYAAEFTVYPNSVPSDHWLTQLAGGSDKPIQLMYGILHLYSGDRYIDEQFIKMSGEGGSERFLSNSMRNDYFDSSGALLSQSSVQFWSGKKLDGTAVVKELNQPQKSVTLVQSFDPQGNVTGFNFYAQPLIFPGDAWDPFANYVSSYTSDPNSLQHTGEVNGKEVEPQTKETGIEQGNEQPVPESVQPEQPKTEVKQP
;
A
#
# COMPACT_ATOMS: atom_id res chain seq x y z
N MET A 1 -7.70 31.96 47.53
CA MET A 1 -6.28 31.61 47.27
C MET A 1 -5.39 32.67 47.89
N THR A 2 -4.58 32.29 48.87
CA THR A 2 -3.66 33.20 49.57
C THR A 2 -2.53 33.64 48.63
N ALA A 3 -1.91 34.81 48.90
CA ALA A 3 -0.79 35.29 48.07
C ALA A 3 0.37 34.27 47.97
N LEU A 4 0.51 33.42 48.99
CA LEU A 4 1.46 32.31 49.03
C LEU A 4 1.14 31.23 47.99
N SER A 5 -0.14 30.88 47.79
CA SER A 5 -0.54 29.85 46.82
C SER A 5 -0.33 30.29 45.37
N LYS A 6 -0.44 31.59 45.08
CA LYS A 6 -0.18 32.15 43.74
C LYS A 6 1.30 32.12 43.38
N LYS A 7 2.18 32.44 44.35
CA LYS A 7 3.64 32.39 44.15
C LYS A 7 4.14 30.96 43.97
N MET A 8 3.57 30.02 44.71
CA MET A 8 3.94 28.61 44.61
C MET A 8 3.51 27.99 43.26
N LEU A 9 2.32 28.36 42.76
CA LEU A 9 1.84 27.95 41.44
C LEU A 9 2.69 28.54 40.30
N ALA A 10 3.08 29.83 40.41
CA ALA A 10 3.96 30.47 39.44
C ALA A 10 5.36 29.84 39.41
N LEU A 11 5.90 29.46 40.57
CA LEU A 11 7.19 28.77 40.67
C LEU A 11 7.13 27.37 40.06
N LEU A 12 6.02 26.64 40.28
CA LEU A 12 5.81 25.32 39.70
C LEU A 12 5.71 25.38 38.16
N LEU A 13 4.97 26.37 37.63
CA LEU A 13 4.89 26.63 36.19
C LEU A 13 6.24 27.01 35.59
N ALA A 14 7.02 27.85 36.29
CA ALA A 14 8.37 28.22 35.86
C ALA A 14 9.33 27.02 35.87
N MET A 15 9.22 26.12 36.84
CA MET A 15 10.01 24.88 36.87
C MET A 15 9.63 23.92 35.74
N ILE A 16 8.33 23.81 35.40
CA ILE A 16 7.87 22.99 34.25
C ILE A 16 8.40 23.56 32.93
N MET A 17 8.49 24.89 32.79
CA MET A 17 9.08 25.55 31.62
C MET A 17 10.62 25.46 31.56
N LEU A 18 11.28 25.18 32.68
CA LEU A 18 12.73 25.01 32.80
C LEU A 18 13.17 23.55 32.70
N ILE A 19 12.25 22.60 32.51
CA ILE A 19 12.64 21.27 32.05
C ILE A 19 13.08 21.48 30.60
N PRO A 20 14.39 21.40 30.28
CA PRO A 20 14.77 21.29 28.89
C PRO A 20 13.99 20.09 28.36
N LEU A 21 13.13 20.33 27.38
CA LEU A 21 12.78 19.30 26.41
C LEU A 21 14.12 18.88 25.82
N GLN A 22 14.81 17.98 26.50
CA GLN A 22 15.93 17.27 25.95
C GLN A 22 15.31 16.57 24.77
N SER A 23 15.55 17.14 23.59
CA SER A 23 15.41 16.46 22.32
C SER A 23 16.21 15.19 22.52
N THR A 24 15.53 14.12 22.90
CA THR A 24 16.07 12.79 22.74
C THR A 24 16.30 12.74 21.25
N SER A 25 17.56 12.88 20.82
CA SER A 25 17.92 12.61 19.43
C SER A 25 17.30 11.25 19.17
N ALA A 26 16.31 11.20 18.28
CA ALA A 26 15.47 10.03 18.15
C ALA A 26 16.41 8.85 17.87
N ALA A 27 16.60 7.99 18.88
CA ALA A 27 17.69 7.04 18.86
C ALA A 27 17.44 6.08 17.71
N ASP A 28 18.44 5.93 16.84
CA ASP A 28 18.41 4.90 15.81
C ASP A 28 18.11 3.57 16.50
N SER A 29 16.98 2.94 16.13
CA SER A 29 16.52 1.71 16.78
C SER A 29 16.60 0.56 15.80
N LYS A 30 17.20 -0.54 16.24
CA LYS A 30 17.41 -1.75 15.44
C LYS A 30 16.72 -2.92 16.12
N TYR A 31 15.93 -3.67 15.36
CA TYR A 31 15.24 -4.87 15.79
C TYR A 31 15.68 -6.03 14.90
N GLU A 32 16.34 -7.03 15.48
CA GLU A 32 16.83 -8.21 14.76
C GLU A 32 15.74 -9.30 14.75
N PHE A 33 15.63 -9.99 13.61
CA PHE A 33 14.76 -11.15 13.43
C PHE A 33 15.57 -12.34 12.94
N ASP A 34 15.07 -13.55 13.19
CA ASP A 34 15.75 -14.78 12.78
C ASP A 34 15.61 -15.01 11.28
N ARG A 35 14.43 -14.66 10.72
CA ARG A 35 14.15 -14.71 9.29
C ARG A 35 13.01 -13.77 8.93
N ILE A 36 12.96 -13.43 7.64
CA ILE A 36 11.91 -12.62 7.04
C ILE A 36 11.33 -13.41 5.87
N GLU A 37 10.01 -13.52 5.81
CA GLU A 37 9.31 -14.22 4.73
C GLU A 37 8.33 -13.25 4.06
N VAL A 38 8.30 -13.23 2.72
CA VAL A 38 7.32 -12.48 1.94
C VAL A 38 6.09 -13.36 1.79
N VAL A 39 4.97 -12.92 2.33
CA VAL A 39 3.71 -13.68 2.31
C VAL A 39 2.84 -13.28 1.14
N TYR A 40 2.93 -12.01 0.76
CA TYR A 40 2.17 -11.42 -0.31
C TYR A 40 2.95 -10.27 -0.89
N ALA A 41 2.99 -10.16 -2.21
CA ALA A 41 3.25 -8.91 -2.88
C ALA A 41 2.33 -8.77 -4.11
N ALA A 42 2.16 -7.54 -4.54
CA ALA A 42 1.48 -7.22 -5.77
C ALA A 42 2.17 -6.02 -6.40
N GLU A 43 2.33 -6.12 -7.71
CA GLU A 43 2.85 -5.06 -8.54
C GLU A 43 1.72 -4.41 -9.33
N PHE A 44 1.73 -3.08 -9.41
CA PHE A 44 0.80 -2.32 -10.23
C PHE A 44 1.38 -0.97 -10.60
N THR A 45 0.95 -0.44 -11.74
CA THR A 45 1.38 0.84 -12.26
C THR A 45 0.46 1.94 -11.77
N VAL A 46 1.03 3.05 -11.32
CA VAL A 46 0.28 4.24 -10.95
C VAL A 46 0.66 5.42 -11.84
N TYR A 47 -0.34 6.22 -12.21
CA TYR A 47 -0.20 7.36 -13.12
C TYR A 47 -0.38 8.68 -12.38
N PRO A 48 0.38 9.73 -12.74
CA PRO A 48 0.35 11.00 -12.03
C PRO A 48 -0.99 11.71 -12.24
N ASN A 49 -1.60 12.18 -11.14
CA ASN A 49 -2.78 13.06 -11.18
C ASN A 49 -2.37 14.52 -10.92
N SER A 50 -1.58 14.74 -9.87
CA SER A 50 -1.05 16.05 -9.48
C SER A 50 0.32 15.83 -8.88
N VAL A 51 1.37 16.24 -9.59
CA VAL A 51 2.76 15.99 -9.19
C VAL A 51 3.60 17.24 -9.46
N PRO A 52 4.06 17.95 -8.42
CA PRO A 52 4.95 19.10 -8.56
C PRO A 52 6.28 18.70 -9.21
N SER A 53 6.80 19.54 -10.11
CA SER A 53 8.01 19.20 -10.88
C SER A 53 9.27 19.02 -10.02
N ASP A 54 9.31 19.66 -8.85
CA ASP A 54 10.40 19.64 -7.88
C ASP A 54 10.26 18.54 -6.81
N HIS A 55 9.13 17.83 -6.76
CA HIS A 55 8.89 16.79 -5.77
C HIS A 55 9.81 15.57 -5.98
N TRP A 56 10.31 14.95 -4.90
CA TRP A 56 11.27 13.84 -4.96
C TRP A 56 10.74 12.64 -5.78
N LEU A 57 9.44 12.38 -5.69
CA LEU A 57 8.80 11.30 -6.42
C LEU A 57 8.77 11.55 -7.94
N THR A 58 8.72 12.81 -8.37
CA THR A 58 8.84 13.22 -9.78
C THR A 58 10.22 12.88 -10.33
N GLN A 59 11.25 13.12 -9.53
CA GLN A 59 12.64 12.79 -9.89
C GLN A 59 12.81 11.27 -9.99
N LEU A 60 12.24 10.52 -9.03
CA LEU A 60 12.20 9.05 -9.07
C LEU A 60 11.49 8.53 -10.34
N ALA A 61 10.35 9.11 -10.70
CA ALA A 61 9.59 8.73 -11.90
C ALA A 61 10.35 9.03 -13.21
N GLY A 62 11.22 10.05 -13.21
CA GLY A 62 11.89 10.57 -14.41
C GLY A 62 11.13 11.71 -15.10
N GLY A 63 10.16 12.33 -14.43
CA GLY A 63 9.33 13.40 -14.99
C GLY A 63 7.94 13.48 -14.35
N SER A 64 7.26 14.61 -14.52
CA SER A 64 5.92 14.88 -13.93
C SER A 64 4.78 14.13 -14.62
N ASP A 65 5.02 13.62 -15.81
CA ASP A 65 4.09 12.86 -16.65
C ASP A 65 4.38 11.36 -16.68
N LYS A 66 5.42 10.92 -15.95
CA LYS A 66 5.89 9.54 -15.95
C LYS A 66 5.14 8.68 -14.93
N PRO A 67 4.77 7.43 -15.31
CA PRO A 67 4.20 6.49 -14.37
C PRO A 67 5.26 5.96 -13.39
N ILE A 68 4.79 5.35 -12.31
CA ILE A 68 5.63 4.68 -11.32
C ILE A 68 5.14 3.23 -11.17
N GLN A 69 6.07 2.29 -11.14
CA GLN A 69 5.79 0.92 -10.77
C GLN A 69 5.80 0.81 -9.24
N LEU A 70 4.67 0.41 -8.66
CA LEU A 70 4.57 0.08 -7.24
C LEU A 70 4.63 -1.42 -7.06
N MET A 71 5.33 -1.85 -6.01
CA MET A 71 5.24 -3.19 -5.43
C MET A 71 4.84 -2.99 -3.96
N TYR A 72 3.66 -3.47 -3.59
CA TYR A 72 3.18 -3.46 -2.21
C TYR A 72 3.11 -4.90 -1.70
N GLY A 73 3.50 -5.15 -0.45
CA GLY A 73 3.45 -6.48 0.11
C GLY A 73 3.44 -6.56 1.62
N ILE A 74 3.30 -7.80 2.11
CA ILE A 74 3.25 -8.18 3.52
C ILE A 74 4.41 -9.15 3.79
N LEU A 75 5.10 -8.90 4.88
CA LEU A 75 6.22 -9.67 5.40
C LEU A 75 5.83 -10.26 6.76
N HIS A 76 6.27 -11.47 7.03
CA HIS A 76 6.38 -12.00 8.38
C HIS A 76 7.81 -11.80 8.89
N LEU A 77 7.95 -11.11 10.01
CA LEU A 77 9.22 -10.93 10.71
C LEU A 77 9.29 -11.91 11.89
N TYR A 78 10.07 -12.98 11.77
CA TYR A 78 10.07 -14.09 12.74
C TYR A 78 11.06 -13.88 13.90
N SER A 79 10.62 -14.21 15.12
CA SER A 79 11.45 -14.39 16.30
C SER A 79 11.07 -15.72 16.97
N GLY A 80 11.91 -16.73 16.76
CA GLY A 80 11.60 -18.13 16.99
C GLY A 80 10.43 -18.58 16.10
N ASP A 81 9.40 -19.13 16.76
CA ASP A 81 8.17 -19.62 16.11
C ASP A 81 7.08 -18.54 15.99
N ARG A 82 7.33 -17.34 16.50
CA ARG A 82 6.38 -16.22 16.43
C ARG A 82 6.78 -15.27 15.32
N TYR A 83 5.80 -14.60 14.73
CA TYR A 83 6.04 -13.52 13.78
C TYR A 83 5.17 -12.31 14.08
N ILE A 84 5.58 -11.17 13.52
CA ILE A 84 4.75 -9.98 13.39
C ILE A 84 4.57 -9.66 11.90
N ASP A 85 3.42 -9.10 11.56
CA ASP A 85 3.14 -8.61 10.22
C ASP A 85 3.78 -7.24 10.02
N GLU A 86 4.48 -7.09 8.92
CA GLU A 86 5.01 -5.81 8.45
C GLU A 86 4.63 -5.61 7.00
N GLN A 87 4.21 -4.40 6.64
CA GLN A 87 3.92 -4.07 5.26
C GLN A 87 5.09 -3.30 4.65
N PHE A 88 5.34 -3.53 3.37
CA PHE A 88 6.34 -2.77 2.63
C PHE A 88 5.76 -2.23 1.33
N ILE A 89 6.39 -1.16 0.85
CA ILE A 89 6.15 -0.62 -0.48
C ILE A 89 7.48 -0.30 -1.14
N LYS A 90 7.62 -0.66 -2.41
CA LYS A 90 8.71 -0.24 -3.28
C LYS A 90 8.13 0.55 -4.44
N MET A 91 8.74 1.69 -4.74
CA MET A 91 8.44 2.53 -5.90
C MET A 91 9.62 2.49 -6.84
N SER A 92 9.37 2.31 -8.13
CA SER A 92 10.42 2.32 -9.16
C SER A 92 9.99 3.14 -10.37
N GLY A 93 10.91 3.92 -10.92
CA GLY A 93 10.74 4.72 -12.13
C GLY A 93 12.08 4.88 -12.86
N GLU A 94 12.11 5.72 -13.90
CA GLU A 94 13.33 5.91 -14.70
C GLU A 94 14.48 6.53 -13.89
N GLY A 95 14.17 7.32 -12.86
CA GLY A 95 15.15 7.98 -11.99
C GLY A 95 15.68 7.12 -10.83
N GLY A 96 15.13 5.92 -10.62
CA GLY A 96 15.60 4.99 -9.59
C GLY A 96 14.48 4.27 -8.86
N SER A 97 14.78 3.82 -7.63
CA SER A 97 13.80 3.14 -6.79
C SER A 97 14.00 3.44 -5.31
N GLU A 98 12.90 3.44 -4.57
CA GLU A 98 12.89 3.56 -3.11
C GLU A 98 11.99 2.50 -2.49
N ARG A 99 12.34 2.05 -1.29
CA ARG A 99 11.57 1.05 -0.54
C ARG A 99 11.36 1.52 0.89
N PHE A 100 10.12 1.51 1.34
CA PHE A 100 9.72 1.91 2.68
C PHE A 100 9.01 0.76 3.41
N LEU A 101 9.12 0.77 4.73
CA LEU A 101 8.31 -0.09 5.61
C LEU A 101 7.17 0.72 6.25
N SER A 102 6.10 0.02 6.59
CA SER A 102 4.93 0.64 7.21
C SER A 102 5.25 1.16 8.61
N ASN A 103 4.64 2.27 9.01
CA ASN A 103 4.79 2.79 10.36
C ASN A 103 3.60 2.42 11.27
N SER A 104 2.99 1.25 11.04
CA SER A 104 1.88 0.70 11.85
C SER A 104 0.62 1.57 11.97
N MET A 105 0.55 2.71 11.25
CA MET A 105 -0.64 3.53 11.14
C MET A 105 -1.49 2.99 9.99
N ARG A 106 -2.47 2.17 10.35
CA ARG A 106 -3.59 1.80 9.48
C ARG A 106 -4.80 2.61 9.92
N ASN A 107 -5.34 3.42 9.03
CA ASN A 107 -6.62 4.08 9.26
C ASN A 107 -7.68 3.34 8.45
N ASP A 108 -8.59 2.69 9.17
CA ASP A 108 -9.83 2.18 8.64
C ASP A 108 -10.86 3.31 8.78
N TYR A 109 -11.45 3.72 7.66
CA TYR A 109 -12.45 4.79 7.65
C TYR A 109 -13.81 4.19 7.95
N PHE A 110 -14.62 4.82 8.80
CA PHE A 110 -15.97 4.36 9.13
C PHE A 110 -16.99 5.46 8.85
N ASP A 111 -18.17 5.10 8.38
CA ASP A 111 -19.25 6.04 8.10
C ASP A 111 -19.95 6.46 9.41
N SER A 112 -20.95 7.33 9.31
CA SER A 112 -21.68 7.81 10.48
C SER A 112 -22.48 6.72 11.22
N SER A 113 -22.65 5.53 10.62
CA SER A 113 -23.29 4.36 11.23
C SER A 113 -22.28 3.39 11.87
N GLY A 114 -20.97 3.65 11.73
CA GLY A 114 -19.89 2.78 12.18
C GLY A 114 -19.60 1.61 11.23
N ALA A 115 -20.16 1.62 10.02
CA ALA A 115 -19.77 0.68 8.98
C ALA A 115 -18.45 1.12 8.36
N LEU A 116 -17.57 0.18 8.02
CA LEU A 116 -16.32 0.48 7.33
C LEU A 116 -16.65 1.20 6.02
N LEU A 117 -16.31 2.49 5.92
CA LEU A 117 -16.19 3.16 4.63
C LEU A 117 -15.25 2.31 3.80
N SER A 118 -15.55 2.14 2.53
CA SER A 118 -14.91 1.18 1.65
C SER A 118 -13.45 1.54 1.30
N GLN A 119 -12.65 1.99 2.27
CA GLN A 119 -11.26 2.39 2.15
C GLN A 119 -10.46 2.03 3.39
N SER A 120 -9.23 1.56 3.15
CA SER A 120 -8.17 1.45 4.16
C SER A 120 -6.96 2.24 3.69
N SER A 121 -6.16 2.73 4.63
CA SER A 121 -4.91 3.41 4.29
C SER A 121 -3.75 2.90 5.13
N VAL A 122 -2.57 2.84 4.52
CA VAL A 122 -1.34 2.42 5.18
C VAL A 122 -0.27 3.46 4.88
N GLN A 123 0.38 3.94 5.94
CA GLN A 123 1.47 4.90 5.82
C GLN A 123 2.83 4.22 5.92
N PHE A 124 3.74 4.57 5.01
CA PHE A 124 5.10 4.04 4.92
C PHE A 124 6.11 5.16 4.98
N TRP A 125 7.22 4.96 5.70
CA TRP A 125 8.22 5.98 5.97
C TRP A 125 9.61 5.55 5.50
N SER A 126 10.38 6.48 4.93
CA SER A 126 11.77 6.22 4.51
C SER A 126 12.70 5.87 5.67
N GLY A 127 12.37 6.36 6.87
CA GLY A 127 13.18 6.17 8.07
C GLY A 127 13.02 4.81 8.70
N LYS A 128 12.28 3.88 8.08
CA LYS A 128 12.17 2.49 8.52
C LYS A 128 12.48 1.57 7.33
N LYS A 129 13.55 0.79 7.45
CA LYS A 129 14.05 -0.07 6.37
C LYS A 129 14.43 -1.46 6.89
N LEU A 130 14.56 -2.40 5.95
CA LEU A 130 15.21 -3.69 6.20
C LEU A 130 16.70 -3.59 5.93
N ASP A 131 17.50 -4.14 6.83
CA ASP A 131 18.93 -4.37 6.68
C ASP A 131 19.25 -5.82 7.05
N GLY A 132 19.38 -6.68 6.02
CA GLY A 132 19.40 -8.13 6.21
C GLY A 132 18.08 -8.62 6.84
N THR A 133 18.18 -9.25 8.01
CA THR A 133 17.02 -9.68 8.81
C THR A 133 16.60 -8.67 9.88
N ALA A 134 17.19 -7.48 9.89
CA ALA A 134 16.86 -6.44 10.87
C ALA A 134 15.90 -5.39 10.31
N VAL A 135 15.01 -4.88 11.16
CA VAL A 135 14.32 -3.61 10.95
C VAL A 135 15.11 -2.50 11.61
N VAL A 136 15.57 -1.53 10.81
CA VAL A 136 16.31 -0.35 11.28
C VAL A 136 15.42 0.88 11.15
N LYS A 137 15.34 1.67 12.21
CA LYS A 137 14.74 3.01 12.20
C LYS A 137 15.83 4.07 12.25
N GLU A 138 15.93 4.88 11.22
CA GLU A 138 16.88 5.99 11.08
C GLU A 138 16.10 7.28 10.85
N LEU A 139 16.18 8.22 11.81
CA LEU A 139 15.37 9.44 11.80
C LEU A 139 16.17 10.70 11.42
N ASN A 140 17.37 10.50 10.86
CA ASN A 140 18.42 11.53 10.76
C ASN A 140 18.44 12.30 9.43
N GLN A 141 17.46 12.07 8.54
CA GLN A 141 17.35 12.68 7.21
C GLN A 141 15.95 13.25 6.98
N PRO A 142 15.75 14.16 6.01
CA PRO A 142 14.41 14.54 5.60
C PRO A 142 13.63 13.29 5.27
N GLN A 143 12.61 13.03 6.08
CA GLN A 143 11.85 11.81 6.02
C GLN A 143 10.82 11.95 4.90
N LYS A 144 10.74 10.94 4.05
CA LYS A 144 9.68 10.81 3.05
C LYS A 144 8.60 9.93 3.65
N SER A 145 7.35 10.28 3.39
CA SER A 145 6.24 9.38 3.65
C SER A 145 5.40 9.19 2.41
N VAL A 146 4.80 8.01 2.33
CA VAL A 146 3.79 7.72 1.33
C VAL A 146 2.61 7.05 2.01
N THR A 147 1.43 7.30 1.47
CA THR A 147 0.19 6.68 1.91
C THR A 147 -0.40 5.93 0.73
N LEU A 148 -0.59 4.63 0.90
CA LEU A 148 -1.37 3.82 -0.03
C LEU A 148 -2.80 3.73 0.51
N VAL A 149 -3.77 4.21 -0.26
CA VAL A 149 -5.19 4.08 0.04
C VAL A 149 -5.78 3.03 -0.87
N GLN A 150 -6.32 1.97 -0.27
CA GLN A 150 -7.02 0.89 -0.96
C GLN A 150 -8.51 1.19 -0.89
N SER A 151 -9.21 1.11 -2.02
CA SER A 151 -10.67 1.17 -2.05
C SER A 151 -11.24 -0.23 -2.24
N PHE A 152 -12.42 -0.48 -1.67
CA PHE A 152 -13.10 -1.76 -1.68
C PHE A 152 -14.53 -1.59 -2.25
N ASP A 153 -15.11 -2.67 -2.75
CA ASP A 153 -16.56 -2.75 -3.00
C ASP A 153 -17.30 -3.18 -1.71
N PRO A 154 -18.64 -3.16 -1.69
CA PRO A 154 -19.41 -3.64 -0.54
C PRO A 154 -19.19 -5.13 -0.19
N GLN A 155 -18.61 -5.92 -1.09
CA GLN A 155 -18.25 -7.31 -0.88
C GLN A 155 -16.84 -7.48 -0.28
N GLY A 156 -16.08 -6.40 -0.15
CA GLY A 156 -14.72 -6.38 0.39
C GLY A 156 -13.62 -6.64 -0.64
N ASN A 157 -13.94 -6.66 -1.94
CA ASN A 157 -12.94 -6.80 -2.99
C ASN A 157 -12.27 -5.45 -3.26
N VAL A 158 -10.96 -5.45 -3.53
CA VAL A 158 -10.23 -4.22 -3.88
C VAL A 158 -10.72 -3.70 -5.23
N THR A 159 -11.11 -2.43 -5.28
CA THR A 159 -11.59 -1.73 -6.49
C THR A 159 -10.59 -0.74 -7.06
N GLY A 160 -9.57 -0.37 -6.27
CA GLY A 160 -8.49 0.49 -6.77
C GLY A 160 -7.54 0.96 -5.68
N PHE A 161 -6.45 1.58 -6.12
CA PHE A 161 -5.45 2.18 -5.25
C PHE A 161 -5.25 3.65 -5.60
N ASN A 162 -5.16 4.47 -4.56
CA ASN A 162 -4.62 5.83 -4.65
C ASN A 162 -3.33 5.90 -3.86
N PHE A 163 -2.35 6.57 -4.43
CA PHE A 163 -1.02 6.68 -3.88
C PHE A 163 -0.67 8.14 -3.68
N TYR A 164 -0.33 8.50 -2.44
CA TYR A 164 0.02 9.85 -2.05
C TYR A 164 1.44 9.86 -1.51
N ALA A 165 2.25 10.82 -1.95
CA ALA A 165 3.58 11.04 -1.42
C ALA A 165 3.70 12.46 -0.87
N GLN A 166 4.30 12.58 0.31
CA GLN A 166 4.44 13.83 1.03
C GLN A 166 5.71 13.80 1.90
N PRO A 167 6.33 14.96 2.18
CA PRO A 167 7.34 15.05 3.23
C PRO A 167 6.73 14.65 4.57
N LEU A 168 7.49 13.91 5.38
CA LEU A 168 7.10 13.63 6.77
C LEU A 168 7.59 14.78 7.64
N ILE A 169 6.66 15.44 8.32
CA ILE A 169 6.91 16.63 9.14
C ILE A 169 6.65 16.26 10.60
N PHE A 170 7.64 16.44 11.46
CA PHE A 170 7.48 16.21 12.89
C PHE A 170 7.00 17.48 13.60
N PRO A 171 6.24 17.35 14.71
CA PRO A 171 5.89 18.50 15.53
C PRO A 171 7.15 19.25 16.00
N GLY A 172 7.25 20.53 15.66
CA GLY A 172 8.40 21.37 16.00
C GLY A 172 9.42 21.56 14.89
N ASP A 173 9.30 20.83 13.77
CA ASP A 173 10.06 21.14 12.57
C ASP A 173 9.66 22.52 12.04
N ALA A 174 10.64 23.25 11.49
CA ALA A 174 10.36 24.51 10.81
C ALA A 174 9.32 24.24 9.70
N TRP A 175 8.31 25.11 9.59
CA TRP A 175 7.30 24.98 8.56
C TRP A 175 7.99 24.91 7.19
N ASP A 176 7.96 23.73 6.60
CA ASP A 176 8.47 23.52 5.26
C ASP A 176 7.45 24.15 4.31
N PRO A 177 7.80 25.21 3.54
CA PRO A 177 6.90 25.71 2.50
C PRO A 177 6.54 24.64 1.47
N PHE A 178 7.31 23.55 1.43
CA PHE A 178 7.08 22.38 0.61
C PHE A 178 6.21 21.29 1.25
N ALA A 179 5.75 21.48 2.49
CA ALA A 179 4.85 20.58 3.22
C ALA A 179 3.52 20.26 2.50
N ASN A 180 3.07 21.16 1.63
CA ASN A 180 1.80 21.05 0.92
C ASN A 180 1.91 20.33 -0.43
N TYR A 181 3.11 19.92 -0.85
CA TYR A 181 3.32 19.23 -2.12
C TYR A 181 3.01 17.75 -1.96
N VAL A 182 1.72 17.44 -1.93
CA VAL A 182 1.25 16.06 -2.05
C VAL A 182 1.30 15.68 -3.52
N SER A 183 2.14 14.72 -3.87
CA SER A 183 2.04 14.06 -5.16
C SER A 183 0.98 12.98 -5.09
N SER A 184 0.03 12.96 -6.04
CA SER A 184 -1.03 11.96 -6.08
C SER A 184 -1.00 11.17 -7.38
N TYR A 185 -1.21 9.87 -7.26
CA TYR A 185 -1.28 8.93 -8.37
C TYR A 185 -2.46 8.00 -8.20
N THR A 186 -3.01 7.53 -9.32
CA THR A 186 -4.08 6.52 -9.34
C THR A 186 -3.60 5.27 -10.08
N SER A 187 -3.94 4.10 -9.55
CA SER A 187 -3.59 2.82 -10.17
C SER A 187 -4.37 2.58 -11.46
N ASP A 188 -3.71 1.98 -12.44
CA ASP A 188 -4.41 1.30 -13.52
C ASP A 188 -4.96 -0.04 -13.02
N PRO A 189 -6.29 -0.24 -12.96
CA PRO A 189 -6.90 -1.45 -12.44
C PRO A 189 -6.53 -2.70 -13.26
N ASN A 190 -6.08 -2.57 -14.51
CA ASN A 190 -5.65 -3.69 -15.33
C ASN A 190 -4.18 -4.09 -15.12
N SER A 191 -3.41 -3.26 -14.42
CA SER A 191 -1.99 -3.47 -14.17
C SER A 191 -1.68 -4.33 -12.95
N LEU A 192 -2.69 -4.69 -12.16
CA LEU A 192 -2.51 -5.44 -10.93
C LEU A 192 -2.06 -6.88 -11.23
N GLN A 193 -0.83 -7.17 -10.84
CA GLN A 193 -0.24 -8.50 -10.89
C GLN A 193 0.12 -8.94 -9.48
N HIS A 194 -0.46 -10.05 -9.02
CA HIS A 194 -0.07 -10.64 -7.75
C HIS A 194 1.25 -11.38 -7.94
N THR A 195 2.22 -11.08 -7.08
CA THR A 195 3.54 -11.71 -7.06
C THR A 195 3.81 -12.13 -5.63
N GLY A 196 3.81 -13.43 -5.34
CA GLY A 196 3.98 -13.87 -3.96
C GLY A 196 4.22 -15.36 -3.86
N GLU A 197 4.87 -15.78 -2.78
CA GLU A 197 5.07 -17.19 -2.52
C GLU A 197 3.88 -17.75 -1.73
N VAL A 198 3.15 -18.70 -2.31
CA VAL A 198 2.28 -19.59 -1.52
C VAL A 198 3.11 -20.82 -1.18
N ASN A 199 3.52 -20.95 0.09
CA ASN A 199 4.34 -22.05 0.59
C ASN A 199 5.76 -22.16 -0.03
N GLY A 200 6.48 -21.04 -0.18
CA GLY A 200 7.89 -21.09 -0.62
C GLY A 200 8.10 -21.40 -2.11
N LYS A 201 7.07 -21.15 -2.94
CA LYS A 201 7.19 -21.17 -4.41
C LYS A 201 6.68 -19.87 -4.97
N GLU A 202 7.54 -19.19 -5.73
CA GLU A 202 7.19 -18.03 -6.56
C GLU A 202 5.99 -18.40 -7.44
N VAL A 203 4.86 -17.72 -7.22
CA VAL A 203 3.69 -17.86 -8.09
C VAL A 203 3.93 -16.93 -9.28
N GLU A 204 4.14 -17.51 -10.47
CA GLU A 204 4.20 -16.72 -11.70
C GLU A 204 2.92 -15.88 -11.84
N PRO A 205 3.03 -14.61 -12.24
CA PRO A 205 1.87 -13.77 -12.44
C PRO A 205 0.93 -14.43 -13.45
N GLN A 206 -0.29 -14.73 -13.03
CA GLN A 206 -1.32 -15.18 -13.96
C GLN A 206 -1.68 -14.01 -14.86
N THR A 207 -1.04 -13.93 -16.02
CA THR A 207 -1.52 -13.13 -17.14
C THR A 207 -2.94 -13.61 -17.42
N LYS A 208 -3.96 -12.78 -17.14
CA LYS A 208 -5.27 -12.99 -17.75
C LYS A 208 -5.08 -12.85 -19.25
N GLU A 209 -4.82 -13.95 -19.93
CA GLU A 209 -5.09 -14.05 -21.36
C GLU A 209 -6.57 -13.72 -21.51
N THR A 210 -6.82 -12.51 -22.00
CA THR A 210 -8.14 -12.17 -22.53
C THR A 210 -8.25 -12.98 -23.82
N GLY A 211 -8.71 -14.23 -23.68
CA GLY A 211 -8.98 -15.11 -24.80
C GLY A 211 -10.08 -14.52 -25.67
N ILE A 212 -9.67 -13.72 -26.65
CA ILE A 212 -10.40 -13.61 -27.91
C ILE A 212 -9.61 -14.45 -28.92
N GLU A 213 -9.78 -15.76 -28.86
CA GLU A 213 -9.72 -16.59 -30.06
C GLU A 213 -11.15 -17.03 -30.39
N GLN A 214 -11.74 -16.29 -31.32
CA GLN A 214 -12.79 -16.81 -32.18
C GLN A 214 -12.14 -17.86 -33.09
N GLY A 215 -12.58 -19.11 -33.00
CA GLY A 215 -12.15 -20.15 -33.92
C GLY A 215 -12.49 -21.56 -33.46
N ASN A 216 -13.76 -21.84 -33.18
CA ASN A 216 -14.22 -23.23 -33.09
C ASN A 216 -15.10 -23.52 -34.31
N GLU A 217 -14.51 -24.23 -35.27
CA GLU A 217 -15.22 -24.91 -36.35
C GLU A 217 -16.27 -25.83 -35.73
N GLN A 218 -17.53 -25.54 -36.01
CA GLN A 218 -18.66 -26.38 -35.68
C GLN A 218 -18.65 -27.60 -36.62
N PRO A 219 -18.68 -28.85 -36.14
CA PRO A 219 -19.02 -29.98 -37.00
C PRO A 219 -20.50 -29.87 -37.35
N VAL A 220 -20.79 -29.86 -38.66
CA VAL A 220 -22.14 -29.98 -39.21
C VAL A 220 -22.75 -31.32 -38.75
N PRO A 221 -23.88 -31.34 -38.02
CA PRO A 221 -24.59 -32.59 -37.78
C PRO A 221 -25.34 -33.00 -39.04
N GLU A 222 -25.03 -34.22 -39.50
CA GLU A 222 -25.72 -34.93 -40.57
C GLU A 222 -27.21 -35.12 -40.22
N SER A 223 -28.10 -34.59 -41.06
CA SER A 223 -29.55 -34.66 -40.86
C SER A 223 -30.05 -36.07 -41.11
N VAL A 224 -30.38 -36.81 -40.06
CA VAL A 224 -31.14 -38.06 -40.17
C VAL A 224 -32.62 -37.72 -40.33
N GLN A 225 -33.15 -38.06 -41.51
CA GLN A 225 -34.54 -37.91 -41.91
C GLN A 225 -35.40 -38.94 -41.14
N PRO A 226 -36.50 -38.56 -40.48
CA PRO A 226 -37.39 -39.54 -39.84
C PRO A 226 -38.26 -40.24 -40.88
N GLU A 227 -38.16 -41.57 -40.95
CA GLU A 227 -39.07 -42.45 -41.69
C GLU A 227 -40.51 -42.31 -41.13
N GLN A 228 -41.47 -42.12 -42.04
CA GLN A 228 -42.89 -42.09 -41.74
C GLN A 228 -43.41 -43.47 -41.28
N PRO A 229 -44.28 -43.55 -40.26
CA PRO A 229 -44.95 -44.80 -39.91
C PRO A 229 -46.02 -45.17 -40.95
N LYS A 230 -45.97 -46.42 -41.42
CA LYS A 230 -47.00 -47.04 -42.26
C LYS A 230 -48.33 -47.14 -41.51
N THR A 231 -49.37 -46.58 -42.09
CA THR A 231 -50.76 -46.74 -41.67
C THR A 231 -51.21 -48.20 -41.83
N GLU A 232 -51.66 -48.81 -40.75
CA GLU A 232 -52.33 -50.12 -40.74
C GLU A 232 -53.83 -49.91 -41.04
N VAL A 233 -54.30 -50.42 -42.16
CA VAL A 233 -55.73 -50.43 -42.55
C VAL A 233 -56.36 -51.71 -41.99
N LYS A 234 -57.34 -51.58 -41.10
CA LYS A 234 -58.29 -52.66 -40.76
C LYS A 234 -59.60 -52.47 -41.54
N GLN A 235 -59.94 -53.46 -42.35
CA GLN A 235 -61.30 -53.81 -42.80
C GLN A 235 -61.73 -55.09 -42.05
N PRO A 236 -63.02 -55.39 -41.84
CA PRO A 236 -64.15 -55.22 -42.77
C PRO A 236 -65.23 -54.22 -42.36
#